data_AF-A0A7Z9T8Y2-F1
#
_entry.id   AF-A0A7Z9T8Y2-F1
#
_cell.length_a   1.000
_cell.length_b   1.000
_cell.length_c   1.000
_cell.angle_alpha   90.00
_cell.angle_beta   90.00
_cell.angle_gamma   90.00
#
_symmetry.space_group_name_H-M   'P 1'
#
loop_
_entity.id
_entity.type
_entity.pdbx_description
1 polymer ?
#
loop_
_entity_poly.entity_id
_entity_poly.type
_entity_poly.pdbx_seq_one_letter_code
_entity_poly.pdbx_strand_id
1 'polypeptide(L)'
;MTVVNQRQRASLTRLNRRVTRGTARYLLFFVTTVLLINALVGERGLMATLTANRQYATLSKSIAGLQVENDALRDEARRLRHEPSIIEEIARRELGLIRRGERVFIVSSSSRN
;
A
#
# COMPACT_ATOMS: atom_id res chain seq x y z
N MET A 1 81.03 16.88 -31.92
CA MET A 1 80.02 16.65 -32.99
C MET A 1 79.66 15.18 -32.92
N THR A 2 78.46 14.71 -32.62
CA THR A 2 77.12 15.32 -32.63
C THR A 2 76.23 14.44 -31.73
N VAL A 3 75.50 15.04 -30.81
CA VAL A 3 74.52 14.37 -29.94
C VAL A 3 73.13 14.68 -30.47
N VAL A 4 72.37 13.71 -30.96
CA VAL A 4 70.91 13.77 -31.19
C VAL A 4 70.44 12.31 -31.22
N ASN A 5 69.80 11.68 -30.22
CA ASN A 5 68.58 11.98 -29.46
C ASN A 5 67.34 12.25 -30.33
N GLN A 6 66.67 11.19 -30.76
CA GLN A 6 65.25 11.26 -31.13
C GLN A 6 64.46 10.14 -30.45
N ARG A 7 63.96 10.47 -29.26
CA ARG A 7 62.83 9.83 -28.60
C ARG A 7 61.59 9.99 -29.48
N GLN A 8 61.23 8.98 -30.26
CA GLN A 8 59.88 8.92 -30.86
C GLN A 8 58.89 8.43 -29.80
N ARG A 9 58.35 9.39 -29.04
CA ARG A 9 57.23 9.18 -28.13
C ARG A 9 55.91 9.49 -28.85
N ALA A 10 55.03 8.49 -28.82
CA ALA A 10 53.57 8.62 -28.75
C ALA A 10 52.90 9.51 -29.80
N SER A 11 52.50 8.90 -30.91
CA SER A 11 51.41 9.41 -31.74
C SER A 11 50.06 9.06 -31.08
N LEU A 12 49.62 9.87 -30.12
CA LEU A 12 48.20 9.94 -29.77
C LEU A 12 47.59 11.07 -30.57
N THR A 13 47.05 10.71 -31.72
CA THR A 13 46.25 11.57 -32.58
C THR A 13 45.12 12.14 -31.76
N ARG A 14 45.25 13.41 -31.40
CA ARG A 14 44.21 14.18 -30.72
C ARG A 14 43.02 14.25 -31.68
N LEU A 15 41.96 13.51 -31.37
CA LEU A 15 40.66 13.65 -32.03
C LEU A 15 40.15 15.07 -31.79
N ASN A 16 40.42 15.95 -32.74
CA ASN A 16 39.98 17.33 -32.73
C ASN A 16 38.49 17.37 -33.06
N ARG A 17 37.64 17.20 -32.03
CA ARG A 17 36.20 17.41 -32.14
C ARG A 17 35.95 18.91 -32.28
N ARG A 18 36.07 19.43 -33.49
CA ARG A 18 35.53 20.76 -33.85
C ARG A 18 34.02 20.67 -33.81
N VAL A 19 33.45 20.87 -32.63
CA VAL A 19 32.03 21.15 -32.50
C VAL A 19 31.84 22.53 -33.14
N THR A 20 31.32 22.55 -34.37
CA THR A 20 30.93 23.81 -35.01
C THR A 20 29.81 24.43 -34.18
N ARG A 21 29.85 25.75 -33.95
CA ARG A 21 28.92 26.44 -33.04
C ARG A 21 27.43 26.16 -33.35
N GLY A 22 27.10 25.91 -34.62
CA GLY A 22 25.76 25.49 -35.04
C GLY A 22 25.37 24.09 -34.56
N THR A 23 26.24 23.08 -34.70
CA THR A 23 25.95 21.71 -34.27
C THR A 23 25.90 21.60 -32.74
N ALA A 24 26.70 22.40 -32.04
CA ALA A 24 26.64 22.52 -30.57
C ALA A 24 25.25 22.96 -30.09
N ARG A 25 24.67 23.97 -30.76
CA ARG A 25 23.37 24.53 -30.40
C ARG A 25 22.24 23.53 -30.61
N TYR A 26 22.24 22.79 -31.73
CA TYR A 26 21.24 21.74 -31.96
C TYR A 26 21.37 20.59 -30.97
N LEU A 27 22.60 20.16 -30.66
CA LEU A 27 22.82 19.15 -29.62
C LEU A 27 22.34 19.61 -28.25
N LEU A 28 22.61 20.87 -27.88
CA LEU A 28 22.14 21.44 -26.62
C LEU A 28 20.61 21.46 -26.56
N PHE A 29 19.96 21.89 -27.64
CA PHE A 29 18.50 21.91 -27.73
C PHE A 29 17.91 20.50 -27.63
N PHE A 30 18.49 19.54 -28.36
CA PHE A 30 18.07 18.15 -28.31
C PHE A 30 18.19 17.55 -26.90
N VAL A 31 19.35 17.73 -26.25
CA VAL A 31 19.57 17.25 -24.88
C VAL A 31 18.60 17.91 -23.90
N THR A 32 18.37 19.22 -24.03
CA THR A 32 17.43 19.96 -23.16
C THR A 32 16.01 19.44 -23.34
N THR A 33 15.55 19.23 -24.57
CA THR A 33 14.22 18.69 -24.86
C THR A 33 14.07 17.26 -24.33
N VAL A 34 15.08 16.40 -24.51
CA VAL A 34 15.07 15.04 -23.97
C VAL A 34 15.03 15.07 -22.44
N LEU A 35 15.77 15.97 -21.78
CA LEU A 35 15.73 16.15 -20.34
C LEU A 35 14.38 16.65 -19.85
N LEU A 36 13.73 17.59 -20.57
CA LEU A 36 12.39 18.06 -20.26
C LEU A 36 11.36 16.93 -20.38
N ILE A 37 11.42 16.14 -21.46
CA ILE A 37 10.54 14.99 -21.64
C ILE A 37 10.79 13.95 -20.54
N ASN A 38 12.05 13.64 -20.22
CA ASN A 38 12.38 12.72 -19.13
C ASN A 38 11.99 13.28 -17.75
N ALA A 39 12.01 14.58 -17.53
CA ALA A 39 11.52 15.18 -16.29
C ALA A 39 9.99 15.12 -16.19
N LEU A 40 9.29 15.20 -17.33
CA LEU A 40 7.84 15.04 -17.41
C LEU A 40 7.39 13.57 -17.32
N VAL A 41 8.18 12.64 -17.89
CA VAL A 41 7.82 11.22 -18.09
C VAL A 41 8.53 10.28 -17.11
N GLY A 42 9.72 10.62 -16.63
CA GLY A 42 10.57 9.73 -15.85
C GLY A 42 10.32 9.81 -14.35
N GLU A 43 9.93 8.66 -13.76
CA GLU A 43 9.91 8.20 -12.35
C GLU A 43 9.33 9.12 -11.24
N ARG A 44 9.30 10.44 -11.43
CA ARG A 44 8.75 11.48 -10.55
C ARG A 44 8.00 12.55 -11.35
N GLY A 45 7.56 12.25 -12.56
CA GLY A 45 6.63 13.12 -13.29
C GLY A 45 5.42 13.39 -12.38
N LEU A 46 5.03 14.67 -12.23
CA LEU A 46 4.02 15.16 -11.28
C LEU A 46 2.76 14.27 -11.19
N MET A 47 2.39 13.60 -12.28
CA MET A 47 1.27 12.67 -12.35
C MET A 47 1.46 11.37 -11.54
N ALA A 48 2.67 10.81 -11.48
CA ALA A 48 2.95 9.59 -10.72
C ALA A 48 2.87 9.84 -9.21
N THR A 49 3.43 10.97 -8.74
CA THR A 49 3.34 11.36 -7.33
C THR A 49 1.92 11.72 -6.91
N LEU A 50 1.13 12.35 -7.79
CA LEU A 50 -0.29 12.62 -7.51
C LEU A 50 -1.12 11.34 -7.45
N THR A 51 -0.87 10.39 -8.34
CA THR A 51 -1.60 9.11 -8.36
C THR A 51 -1.23 8.25 -7.17
N ALA A 52 0.06 8.18 -6.81
CA ALA A 52 0.52 7.50 -5.61
C ALA A 52 -0.11 8.12 -4.36
N ASN A 53 -0.09 9.45 -4.21
CA ASN A 53 -0.73 10.12 -3.07
C ASN A 53 -2.24 9.85 -2.99
N ARG A 54 -2.94 9.79 -4.12
CA ARG A 54 -4.37 9.41 -4.16
C ARG A 54 -4.59 7.98 -3.68
N GLN A 55 -3.78 7.03 -4.14
CA GLN A 55 -3.86 5.64 -3.71
C GLN A 55 -3.57 5.50 -2.20
N TYR A 56 -2.53 6.18 -1.70
CA TYR A 56 -2.24 6.25 -0.27
C TYR A 56 -3.39 6.85 0.53
N ALA A 57 -4.01 7.93 0.05
CA ALA A 57 -5.14 8.57 0.73
C ALA A 57 -6.38 7.66 0.76
N THR A 58 -6.69 6.97 -0.34
CA THR A 58 -7.79 6.01 -0.39
C THR A 58 -7.55 4.84 0.55
N LEU A 59 -6.35 4.24 0.51
CA LEU A 59 -6.03 3.10 1.37
C LEU A 59 -6.02 3.48 2.85
N SER A 60 -5.51 4.67 3.18
CA SER A 60 -5.54 5.20 4.55
C SER A 60 -6.97 5.40 5.06
N LYS A 61 -7.87 5.89 4.21
CA LYS A 61 -9.30 5.99 4.54
C LYS A 61 -9.94 4.62 4.77
N SER A 62 -9.61 3.64 3.94
CA SER A 62 -10.09 2.26 4.13
C SER A 62 -9.59 1.66 5.44
N ILE A 63 -8.31 1.85 5.78
CA ILE A 63 -7.75 1.39 7.05
C ILE A 63 -8.47 2.04 8.23
N ALA A 64 -8.67 3.36 8.19
CA ALA A 64 -9.38 4.07 9.25
C ALA A 64 -10.83 3.57 9.41
N GLY A 65 -11.54 3.34 8.30
CA GLY A 65 -12.90 2.76 8.33
C GLY A 65 -12.91 1.36 8.95
N LEU A 66 -12.00 0.49 8.52
CA LEU A 66 -11.87 -0.87 9.06
C LEU A 66 -11.49 -0.89 10.54
N GLN A 67 -10.68 0.06 11.01
CA GLN A 67 -10.35 0.18 12.44
C GLN A 67 -11.58 0.51 13.28
N VAL A 68 -12.39 1.48 12.83
CA VAL A 68 -13.65 1.85 13.51
C VAL A 68 -14.62 0.67 13.55
N GLU A 69 -14.76 -0.07 12.44
CA GLU A 69 -15.61 -1.26 12.40
C GLU A 69 -15.09 -2.37 13.33
N ASN A 70 -13.77 -2.59 13.35
CA ASN A 70 -13.17 -3.58 14.23
C ASN A 70 -13.41 -3.26 15.70
N ASP A 71 -13.27 -2.00 16.08
CA ASP A 71 -13.50 -1.56 17.46
C ASP A 71 -14.97 -1.69 17.86
N ALA A 72 -15.91 -1.35 16.96
CA ALA A 72 -17.34 -1.56 17.19
C ALA A 72 -17.70 -3.05 17.38
N LEU A 73 -17.18 -3.93 16.52
CA LEU A 73 -17.39 -5.39 16.64
C LEU A 73 -16.76 -5.96 17.90
N ARG A 74 -15.59 -5.45 18.32
CA ARG A 74 -14.97 -5.83 19.59
C ARG A 74 -15.82 -5.43 20.78
N ASP A 75 -16.43 -4.24 20.75
CA ASP A 75 -17.35 -3.79 21.78
C ASP A 75 -18.62 -4.65 21.84
N GLU A 76 -19.19 -4.99 20.70
CA GLU A 76 -20.33 -5.90 20.61
C GLU A 76 -19.99 -7.28 21.17
N ALA A 77 -18.85 -7.85 20.75
CA ALA A 77 -18.36 -9.12 21.28
C ALA A 77 -18.08 -9.07 22.78
N ARG A 78 -17.58 -7.94 23.31
CA ARG A 78 -17.44 -7.73 24.76
C ARG A 78 -18.80 -7.75 25.43
N ARG A 79 -19.79 -6.99 24.95
CA ARG A 79 -21.14 -6.96 25.55
C ARG A 79 -21.79 -8.34 25.57
N LEU A 80 -21.76 -9.06 24.44
CA LEU A 80 -22.29 -10.42 24.32
C LEU A 80 -21.59 -11.42 25.25
N ARG A 81 -20.28 -11.25 25.50
CA ARG A 81 -19.54 -12.09 26.46
C ARG A 81 -19.82 -11.75 27.92
N HIS A 82 -20.11 -10.49 28.24
CA HIS A 82 -20.34 -10.02 29.61
C HIS A 82 -21.79 -10.16 30.07
N GLU A 83 -22.73 -10.44 29.15
CA GLU A 83 -24.09 -10.90 29.46
C GLU A 83 -24.32 -12.36 29.01
N PRO A 84 -23.73 -13.36 29.72
CA PRO A 84 -24.01 -14.78 29.50
C PRO A 84 -25.51 -15.12 29.52
N SER A 85 -26.31 -14.29 30.20
CA SER A 85 -27.77 -14.40 30.27
C SER A 85 -28.45 -14.33 28.90
N ILE A 86 -27.93 -13.56 27.94
CA ILE A 86 -28.53 -13.46 26.60
C ILE A 86 -28.28 -14.75 25.81
N ILE A 87 -27.07 -15.30 25.89
CA ILE A 87 -26.72 -16.58 25.27
C ILE A 87 -27.51 -17.71 25.93
N GLU A 88 -27.67 -17.66 27.25
CA GLU A 88 -28.45 -18.63 28.02
C GLU A 88 -29.95 -18.56 27.68
N GLU A 89 -30.51 -17.37 27.50
CA GLU A 89 -31.90 -17.18 27.07
C GLU A 89 -32.15 -17.75 25.67
N ILE A 90 -31.26 -17.47 24.71
CA ILE A 90 -31.35 -18.02 23.35
C ILE A 90 -31.19 -19.55 23.37
N ALA A 91 -30.23 -20.07 24.14
CA ALA A 91 -30.01 -21.51 24.28
C ALA A 91 -31.23 -22.23 24.90
N ARG A 92 -31.90 -21.62 25.89
CA ARG A 92 -33.14 -22.14 26.47
C ARG A 92 -34.32 -22.05 25.49
N ARG A 93 -34.47 -20.93 24.77
CA ARG A 93 -35.61 -20.67 23.88
C ARG A 93 -35.57 -21.49 22.59
N GLU A 94 -34.42 -21.53 21.92
CA GLU A 94 -34.31 -22.10 20.57
C GLU A 94 -33.78 -23.53 20.57
N LEU A 95 -32.91 -23.86 21.52
CA LEU A 95 -32.26 -25.17 21.58
C LEU A 95 -32.77 -26.04 22.73
N GLY A 96 -33.64 -25.51 23.61
CA GLY A 96 -34.15 -26.23 24.78
C GLY A 96 -33.05 -26.67 25.75
N LEU A 97 -31.87 -26.05 25.69
CA LEU A 97 -30.71 -26.43 26.48
C LEU A 97 -30.90 -26.00 27.93
N ILE A 98 -30.51 -26.88 28.86
CA ILE A 98 -30.54 -26.64 30.31
C ILE A 98 -29.13 -26.71 30.87
N ARG A 99 -28.88 -25.98 31.96
CA ARG A 99 -27.56 -25.99 32.60
C ARG A 99 -27.33 -27.32 33.34
N ARG A 100 -26.08 -27.78 33.38
CA ARG A 100 -25.70 -28.99 34.12
C ARG A 100 -26.07 -28.81 35.61
N GLY A 101 -27.02 -29.61 36.10
CA GLY A 101 -27.56 -29.52 37.47
C GLY A 101 -29.01 -29.02 37.58
N GLU A 102 -29.63 -28.56 36.49
CA GLU A 102 -31.04 -28.16 36.48
C GLU A 102 -31.98 -29.37 36.27
N ARG A 103 -33.20 -29.29 36.83
CA ARG A 103 -34.24 -30.33 36.71
C ARG A 103 -35.39 -29.84 35.83
N VAL A 104 -35.71 -30.59 34.78
CA VAL A 104 -36.84 -30.31 33.89
C VAL A 104 -38.11 -30.91 34.47
N PHE A 105 -39.16 -30.10 34.63
CA PHE A 105 -40.49 -30.56 34.99
C PHE A 105 -41.40 -30.50 33.76
N ILE A 106 -41.76 -31.66 33.22
CA ILE A 106 -42.76 -31.76 32.16
C ILE A 106 -44.11 -31.93 32.84
N VAL A 107 -44.95 -30.89 32.81
CA VAL A 107 -46.31 -30.96 33.34
C VAL A 107 -47.19 -31.61 32.27
N SER A 108 -47.52 -32.88 32.46
CA SER A 108 -48.55 -33.54 31.66
C SER A 108 -49.91 -32.94 32.03
N SER A 109 -50.56 -32.24 31.09
CA SER A 109 -51.94 -31.81 31.23
C SER A 109 -52.90 -32.99 31.00
N SER A 110 -52.77 -34.03 31.83
CA SER A 110 -53.70 -35.16 31.86
C SER A 110 -54.52 -35.10 33.14
N SER A 111 -55.47 -34.16 33.20
CA SER A 111 -56.72 -34.31 33.96
C SER A 111 -57.55 -33.04 33.83
N ARG A 112 -58.49 -33.04 32.90
CA ARG A 112 -59.83 -32.56 33.20
C ARG A 112 -60.81 -33.38 32.36
N ASN A 113 -61.59 -34.14 33.12
CA ASN A 113 -62.77 -34.91 32.77
C ASN A 113 -63.72 -34.11 31.87
#